data_AF-A0A3G2R815-F1
#
_entry.id   AF-A0A3G2R815-F1
#
_cell.length_a   1.000
_cell.length_b   1.000
_cell.length_c   1.000
_cell.angle_alpha   90.00
_cell.angle_beta   90.00
_cell.angle_gamma   90.00
#
_symmetry.space_group_name_H-M   'P 1'
#
loop_
_entity.id
_entity.type
_entity.pdbx_description
1 polymer ?
#
loop_
_entity_poly.entity_id
_entity_poly.type
_entity_poly.pdbx_seq_one_letter_code
_entity_poly.pdbx_strand_id
1 'polypeptide(L)'
;MIIVWGSSGRSSVDIHNFTAITIFFYLLLYGMKTGIAEEIFFRGFIAKKLIKILGFSKGNVVQAVVFALPHFVIRGSASTADIIVRIINAFLLGYTFGYIMDRKCNGSIIPVMISHILINMISSLILFIIL
;
A
#
# COMPACT_ATOMS: atom_id res chain seq x y z
N MET A 1 -27.67 10.99 17.88
CA MET A 1 -26.91 10.60 16.67
C MET A 1 -26.56 9.13 16.81
N ILE A 2 -27.33 8.26 16.17
CA ILE A 2 -27.08 6.81 16.17
C ILE A 2 -26.09 6.54 15.05
N ILE A 3 -24.88 6.11 15.40
CA ILE A 3 -23.90 5.64 14.42
C ILE A 3 -24.39 4.28 13.96
N VAL A 4 -25.23 4.27 12.92
CA VAL A 4 -25.52 3.06 12.17
C VAL A 4 -24.22 2.67 11.49
N TRP A 5 -23.69 1.50 11.84
CA TRP A 5 -22.49 0.90 11.25
C TRP A 5 -22.83 0.45 9.82
N GLY A 6 -22.96 1.43 8.92
CA GLY A 6 -23.17 1.25 7.50
C GLY A 6 -21.88 0.82 6.82
N SER A 7 -21.97 -0.24 6.03
CA SER A 7 -20.97 -0.78 5.12
C SER A 7 -20.03 0.28 4.54
N SER A 8 -18.82 0.31 5.08
CA SER A 8 -17.74 1.16 4.60
C SER A 8 -17.26 0.69 3.23
N GLY A 9 -17.91 1.08 2.13
CA GLY A 9 -17.38 1.13 0.75
C GLY A 9 -16.83 -0.15 0.11
N ARG A 10 -16.67 -1.24 0.86
CA ARG A 10 -16.64 -2.61 0.39
C ARG A 10 -18.08 -3.02 0.20
N SER A 11 -18.71 -2.45 -0.82
CA SER A 11 -19.75 -3.20 -1.51
C SER A 11 -19.10 -4.54 -1.84
N SER A 12 -19.65 -5.64 -1.33
CA SER A 12 -19.41 -6.96 -1.91
C SER A 12 -19.87 -6.85 -3.36
N VAL A 13 -18.95 -6.42 -4.24
CA VAL A 13 -19.20 -6.35 -5.66
C VAL A 13 -19.44 -7.79 -6.06
N ASP A 14 -20.67 -8.07 -6.48
CA ASP A 14 -21.12 -9.41 -6.84
C ASP A 14 -20.41 -9.83 -8.13
N ILE A 15 -19.20 -10.37 -7.96
CA ILE A 15 -18.20 -10.65 -9.01
C ILE A 15 -18.64 -11.72 -10.00
N HIS A 16 -19.71 -12.45 -9.70
CA HIS A 16 -20.23 -13.55 -10.52
C HIS A 16 -20.68 -13.12 -11.93
N ASN A 17 -20.93 -11.83 -12.19
CA ASN A 17 -21.36 -11.30 -13.49
C ASN A 17 -20.33 -10.39 -14.18
N PHE A 18 -19.11 -10.27 -13.66
CA PHE A 18 -18.13 -9.35 -14.21
C PHE A 18 -17.24 -10.00 -15.26
N THR A 19 -17.10 -9.34 -16.41
CA THR A 19 -16.12 -9.74 -17.42
C THR A 19 -14.69 -9.52 -16.90
N ALA A 20 -13.71 -10.27 -17.42
CA ALA A 20 -12.29 -10.10 -17.08
C ALA A 20 -11.81 -8.64 -17.26
N ILE A 21 -12.34 -7.95 -18.28
CA ILE A 21 -12.07 -6.53 -18.54
C ILE A 21 -12.53 -5.65 -17.37
N THR A 22 -13.71 -5.89 -16.82
CA THR A 22 -14.23 -5.07 -15.73
C THR A 22 -13.48 -5.29 -14.43
N ILE A 23 -13.07 -6.55 -14.15
CA ILE A 23 -12.22 -6.87 -13.00
C ILE A 23 -10.87 -6.15 -13.13
N PHE A 24 -10.27 -6.17 -14.32
CA PHE A 24 -9.01 -5.47 -14.58
C PHE A 24 -9.11 -3.96 -14.31
N PHE A 25 -10.12 -3.27 -14.86
CA PHE A 25 -10.30 -1.84 -14.64
C PHE A 25 -10.60 -1.51 -13.17
N TYR A 26 -11.37 -2.35 -12.49
CA TYR A 26 -11.62 -2.18 -11.05
C TYR A 26 -10.33 -2.26 -10.23
N LEU A 27 -9.50 -3.28 -10.46
CA LEU A 27 -8.21 -3.43 -9.78
C LEU A 27 -7.25 -2.29 -10.09
N LEU A 28 -7.22 -1.83 -11.35
CA LEU A 28 -6.42 -0.69 -11.77
C LEU A 28 -6.84 0.59 -11.02
N LEU A 29 -8.13 0.93 -11.03
CA LEU A 29 -8.63 2.14 -10.37
C LEU A 29 -8.44 2.08 -8.85
N TYR A 30 -8.62 0.91 -8.25
CA TYR A 30 -8.37 0.70 -6.83
C TYR A 30 -6.89 0.88 -6.50
N GLY A 31 -6.00 0.20 -7.23
CA GLY A 31 -4.55 0.30 -7.05
C GLY A 31 -4.01 1.70 -7.29
N MET A 32 -4.55 2.44 -8.27
CA MET A 32 -4.23 3.84 -8.50
C MET A 32 -4.63 4.71 -7.31
N LYS A 33 -5.86 4.57 -6.80
CA LYS A 33 -6.33 5.38 -5.66
C LYS A 33 -5.45 5.18 -4.43
N THR A 34 -5.15 3.92 -4.08
CA THR A 34 -4.37 3.62 -2.88
C THR A 34 -2.88 3.92 -3.09
N GLY A 35 -2.27 3.39 -4.15
CA GLY A 35 -0.84 3.52 -4.43
C GLY A 35 -0.41 4.98 -4.64
N ILE A 36 -1.20 5.78 -5.36
CA ILE A 36 -0.88 7.20 -5.56
C ILE A 36 -0.97 7.96 -4.24
N ALA A 37 -2.07 7.80 -3.49
CA ALA A 37 -2.27 8.51 -2.23
C ALA A 37 -1.20 8.15 -1.19
N GLU A 38 -0.90 6.86 -1.05
CA GLU A 38 0.13 6.38 -0.13
C GLU A 38 1.52 6.87 -0.53
N GLU A 39 1.92 6.79 -1.79
CA GLU A 39 3.24 7.28 -2.18
C GLU A 39 3.40 8.79 -2.04
N ILE A 40 2.36 9.58 -2.34
CA ILE A 40 2.41 11.03 -2.12
C ILE A 40 2.62 11.34 -0.63
N PHE A 41 1.86 10.67 0.25
CA PHE A 41 1.93 10.94 1.68
C PHE A 41 3.21 10.39 2.32
N PHE A 42 3.50 9.10 2.13
CA PHE A 42 4.64 8.46 2.77
C PHE A 42 5.97 8.85 2.13
N ARG A 43 6.07 8.89 0.80
CA ARG A 43 7.36 9.14 0.11
C ARG A 43 7.50 10.60 -0.27
N GLY A 44 6.42 11.23 -0.74
CA GLY A 44 6.41 12.65 -1.09
C GLY A 44 6.55 13.59 0.12
N PHE A 45 6.00 13.21 1.28
CA PHE A 45 6.03 14.05 2.49
C PHE A 45 6.86 13.46 3.63
N ILE A 46 6.48 12.31 4.18
CA ILE A 46 7.11 11.75 5.40
C ILE A 46 8.59 11.39 5.16
N ALA A 47 8.88 10.58 4.15
CA ALA A 47 10.24 10.09 3.88
C ALA A 47 11.19 11.23 3.55
N LYS A 48 10.79 12.17 2.68
CA LYS A 48 11.61 13.35 2.36
C LYS A 48 11.94 14.17 3.59
N LYS A 49 10.97 14.39 4.48
CA LYS A 49 11.20 15.13 5.73
C LYS A 49 12.15 14.38 6.67
N LEU A 50 11.91 13.08 6.90
CA LEU A 50 12.72 12.27 7.80
C LEU A 50 14.15 12.05 7.30
N ILE A 51 14.33 11.78 6.00
CA ILE A 51 15.66 11.64 5.39
C ILE A 51 16.43 12.96 5.44
N LYS A 52 15.76 14.10 5.22
CA LYS A 52 16.39 15.42 5.34
C LYS A 52 16.88 15.71 6.77
N ILE A 53 16.12 15.32 7.79
CA ILE A 53 16.43 15.63 9.20
C ILE A 53 17.43 14.63 9.79
N LEU A 54 17.26 13.34 9.52
CA LEU A 54 17.98 12.24 10.18
C LEU A 54 19.09 11.63 9.31
N GLY A 55 19.22 12.07 8.07
CA GLY A 55 20.02 11.42 7.04
C GLY A 55 19.34 10.15 6.50
N PHE A 56 19.87 9.63 5.39
CA PHE A 56 19.27 8.51 4.68
C PHE A 56 19.08 7.27 5.56
N SER A 57 20.12 6.80 6.24
CA SER A 57 20.08 5.50 6.95
C SER A 57 18.98 5.47 8.03
N LYS A 58 18.95 6.50 8.90
CA LYS A 58 17.95 6.58 9.97
C LYS A 58 16.59 7.01 9.42
N GLY A 59 16.55 7.99 8.53
CA GLY A 59 15.31 8.49 7.95
C GLY A 59 14.54 7.43 7.16
N ASN A 60 15.24 6.59 6.40
CA ASN A 60 14.63 5.52 5.62
C ASN A 60 14.08 4.38 6.50
N VAL A 61 14.76 4.04 7.59
CA VAL A 61 14.24 3.06 8.56
C VAL A 61 13.01 3.62 9.26
N VAL A 62 13.06 4.86 9.76
CA VAL A 62 11.92 5.46 10.47
C VAL A 62 10.70 5.61 9.57
N GLN A 63 10.86 6.08 8.32
CA GLN A 63 9.73 6.19 7.40
C GLN A 63 9.14 4.81 7.05
N ALA A 64 9.98 3.77 6.94
CA ALA A 64 9.51 2.40 6.68
C ALA A 64 8.70 1.84 7.85
N VAL A 65 9.12 2.12 9.09
CA VAL A 65 8.31 1.80 10.28
C VAL A 65 6.97 2.53 10.24
N VAL A 66 6.98 3.84 9.98
CA VAL A 66 5.77 4.66 9.89
C VAL A 66 4.82 4.15 8.80
N PHE A 67 5.35 3.70 7.66
CA PHE A 67 4.58 3.08 6.58
C PHE A 67 3.98 1.72 6.99
N ALA A 68 4.66 0.95 7.85
CA ALA A 68 4.13 -0.32 8.34
C ALA A 68 3.02 -0.16 9.40
N LEU A 69 2.93 0.98 10.11
CA LEU A 69 1.95 1.17 11.19
C LEU A 69 0.48 1.02 10.78
N PRO A 70 -0.01 1.61 9.66
CA PRO A 70 -1.40 1.43 9.23
C PRO A 70 -1.77 -0.04 8.96
N HIS A 71 -0.77 -0.89 8.67
CA HIS A 71 -0.98 -2.31 8.37
C HIS A 71 -1.31 -3.15 9.61
N PHE A 72 -1.20 -2.59 10.82
CA PHE A 72 -1.75 -3.19 12.04
C PHE A 72 -3.28 -3.16 12.07
N VAL A 73 -3.92 -2.18 11.43
CA VAL A 73 -5.38 -1.98 11.53
C VAL A 73 -6.07 -2.96 10.59
N ILE A 74 -6.41 -4.12 11.12
CA ILE A 74 -7.15 -5.14 10.39
C ILE A 74 -8.63 -5.03 10.69
N ARG A 75 -9.42 -5.12 9.62
CA ARG A 75 -10.87 -5.29 9.66
C ARG A 75 -11.15 -6.78 9.38
N GLY A 76 -11.49 -7.58 10.40
CA GLY A 76 -11.88 -8.99 10.26
C GLY A 76 -11.10 -9.99 11.12
N SER A 77 -11.17 -11.28 10.75
CA SER A 77 -10.67 -12.46 11.47
C SER A 77 -9.31 -12.96 10.97
N ALA A 78 -8.36 -12.06 10.71
CA ALA A 78 -7.01 -12.47 10.27
C ALA A 78 -6.25 -13.12 11.43
N SER A 79 -5.48 -14.18 11.14
CA SER A 79 -4.66 -14.83 12.17
C SER A 79 -3.49 -13.93 12.58
N THR A 80 -2.98 -14.09 13.80
CA THR A 80 -1.78 -13.35 14.28
C THR A 80 -0.60 -13.49 13.32
N ALA A 81 -0.43 -14.67 12.72
CA ALA A 81 0.61 -14.92 11.73
C ALA A 81 0.45 -14.02 10.48
N ASP A 82 -0.77 -13.88 9.95
CA ASP A 82 -1.05 -13.02 8.81
C ASP A 82 -0.72 -11.55 9.11
N ILE A 83 -1.04 -11.08 10.32
CA ILE A 83 -0.71 -9.71 10.75
C ILE A 83 0.80 -9.50 10.73
N ILE A 84 1.55 -10.43 11.34
CA ILE A 84 3.02 -10.37 11.41
C ILE A 84 3.63 -10.33 10.01
N VAL A 85 3.22 -11.26 9.14
CA VAL A 85 3.74 -11.30 7.75
C VAL A 85 3.42 -9.99 7.01
N ARG A 86 2.21 -9.45 7.17
CA ARG A 86 1.84 -8.18 6.52
C ARG A 86 2.65 -7.00 7.00
N ILE A 87 2.93 -6.89 8.30
CA ILE A 87 3.75 -5.82 8.86
C ILE A 87 5.20 -5.93 8.36
N ILE A 88 5.77 -7.13 8.37
CA ILE A 88 7.13 -7.37 7.87
C ILE A 88 7.19 -6.99 6.39
N ASN A 89 6.22 -7.44 5.58
CA ASN A 89 6.19 -7.11 4.16
C ASN A 89 6.03 -5.61 3.91
N ALA A 90 5.14 -4.95 4.65
CA ALA A 90 4.95 -3.50 4.56
C ALA A 90 6.24 -2.75 4.94
N PHE A 91 6.94 -3.16 5.99
CA PHE A 91 8.22 -2.57 6.36
C PHE A 91 9.29 -2.76 5.26
N LEU A 92 9.41 -3.96 4.69
CA LEU A 92 10.41 -4.26 3.65
C LEU A 92 10.13 -3.48 2.36
N LEU A 93 8.88 -3.42 1.90
CA LEU A 93 8.47 -2.58 0.77
C LEU A 93 8.66 -1.09 1.10
N GLY A 94 8.27 -0.70 2.31
CA GLY A 94 8.53 0.58 2.96
C GLY A 94 9.95 1.09 2.71
N TYR A 95 10.90 0.30 3.22
CA TYR A 95 12.33 0.56 3.17
C TYR A 95 12.88 0.55 1.74
N THR A 96 12.45 -0.42 0.93
CA THR A 96 12.92 -0.58 -0.46
C THR A 96 12.49 0.59 -1.34
N PHE A 97 11.24 1.02 -1.23
CA PHE A 97 10.76 2.18 -1.98
C PHE A 97 11.43 3.47 -1.54
N GLY A 98 11.65 3.66 -0.24
CA GLY A 98 12.42 4.81 0.24
C GLY A 98 13.87 4.81 -0.28
N TYR A 99 14.51 3.64 -0.34
CA TYR A 99 15.84 3.48 -0.96
C TYR A 99 15.82 3.80 -2.46
N ILE A 100 14.88 3.25 -3.23
CA ILE A 100 14.80 3.49 -4.68
C ILE A 100 14.55 4.98 -4.95
N MET A 101 13.56 5.57 -4.26
CA MET A 101 13.22 6.98 -4.41
C MET A 101 14.42 7.88 -4.16
N ASP A 102 15.13 7.71 -3.04
CA ASP A 102 16.24 8.59 -2.65
C ASP A 102 17.53 8.30 -3.44
N ARG A 103 17.91 7.02 -3.57
CA ARG A 103 19.23 6.61 -4.08
C ARG A 103 19.27 6.24 -5.56
N LYS A 104 18.14 5.91 -6.17
CA LYS A 104 18.07 5.46 -7.57
C LYS A 104 17.29 6.43 -8.46
N CYS A 105 16.42 7.25 -7.90
CA CYS A 105 15.50 8.10 -8.65
C CYS A 105 15.62 9.59 -8.31
N ASN A 106 16.70 10.02 -7.66
CA ASN A 106 16.97 11.43 -7.29
C ASN A 106 15.79 12.10 -6.56
N GLY A 107 15.10 11.37 -5.68
CA GLY A 107 13.94 11.85 -4.94
C GLY A 107 12.61 11.82 -5.70
N SER A 108 12.57 11.27 -6.91
CA SER A 108 11.34 11.09 -7.69
C SER A 108 10.49 9.96 -7.11
N ILE A 109 9.21 10.26 -6.87
CA ILE A 109 8.23 9.28 -6.36
C ILE A 109 7.54 8.49 -7.47
N ILE A 110 7.66 8.92 -8.74
CA ILE A 110 6.92 8.31 -9.85
C ILE A 110 7.29 6.83 -10.06
N PRO A 111 8.58 6.43 -10.06
CA PRO A 111 8.93 5.03 -10.28
C PRO A 111 8.37 4.11 -9.19
N VAL A 112 8.49 4.51 -7.92
CA VAL A 112 7.97 3.72 -6.79
C VAL A 112 6.44 3.70 -6.75
N MET A 113 5.78 4.77 -7.20
CA MET A 113 4.33 4.82 -7.35
C MET A 113 3.81 3.85 -8.39
N ILE A 114 4.46 3.79 -9.56
CA ILE A 114 4.12 2.81 -10.59
C ILE A 114 4.36 1.39 -10.04
N SER A 115 5.50 1.14 -9.40
CA SER A 115 5.79 -0.17 -8.78
C SER A 115 4.74 -0.56 -7.74
N HIS A 116 4.29 0.37 -6.90
CA HIS A 116 3.27 0.09 -5.90
C HIS A 116 1.94 -0.31 -6.54
N ILE A 117 1.47 0.47 -7.53
CA ILE A 117 0.22 0.17 -8.26
C ILE A 117 0.30 -1.25 -8.87
N LEU A 118 1.42 -1.59 -9.51
CA LEU A 118 1.62 -2.91 -10.11
C LEU A 118 1.62 -4.04 -9.07
N ILE A 119 2.31 -3.86 -7.94
CA ILE A 119 2.33 -4.86 -6.86
C ILE A 119 0.91 -5.08 -6.31
N ASN A 120 0.13 -4.02 -6.12
CA ASN A 120 -1.25 -4.13 -5.65
C ASN A 120 -2.15 -4.86 -6.65
N MET A 121 -1.99 -4.57 -7.95
CA MET A 121 -2.75 -5.26 -9.00
C MET A 121 -2.39 -6.75 -9.07
N ILE A 122 -1.10 -7.08 -9.09
CA ILE A 122 -0.62 -8.48 -9.18
C ILE A 122 -1.04 -9.26 -7.94
N SER A 123 -0.86 -8.69 -6.75
CA SER A 123 -1.23 -9.36 -5.49
C SER A 123 -2.73 -9.62 -5.41
N SER A 124 -3.56 -8.68 -5.87
CA SER A 124 -5.02 -8.84 -5.90
C SER A 124 -5.44 -9.90 -6.92
N LEU A 125 -4.78 -9.97 -8.08
CA LEU A 125 -5.03 -11.00 -9.09
C LEU A 125 -4.66 -12.39 -8.60
N ILE A 126 -3.49 -12.53 -7.96
CA ILE A 126 -3.05 -13.81 -7.37
C ILE A 126 -4.05 -14.27 -6.30
N LEU A 127 -4.45 -13.38 -5.40
CA LEU A 127 -5.43 -13.70 -4.36
C LEU A 127 -6.77 -14.13 -4.95
N PHE A 128 -7.21 -13.48 -6.03
CA PHE A 128 -8.44 -13.84 -6.74
C PHE A 128 -8.36 -15.20 -7.45
N ILE A 129 -7.17 -15.64 -7.89
CA ILE A 129 -6.98 -16.96 -8.53
C ILE A 129 -6.95 -18.08 -7.49
N ILE A 130 -6.44 -17.81 -6.28
CA ILE A 130 -6.22 -18.81 -5.23
C ILE A 130 -7.47 -19.05 -4.37
N LEU A 131 -8.32 -18.03 -4.20
CA LEU A 131 -9.59 -18.10 -3.44
C LEU A 131 -10.77 -18.47 -4.33
#